data_AF-A0A922F6A5-F1
#
_entry.id   AF-A0A922F6A5-F1
#
_cell.length_a   1.000
_cell.length_b   1.000
_cell.length_c   1.000
_cell.angle_alpha   90.00
_cell.angle_beta   90.00
_cell.angle_gamma   90.00
#
_symmetry.space_group_name_H-M   'P 1'
#
loop_
_entity.id
_entity.type
_entity.pdbx_description
1 polymer ?
#
loop_
_entity_poly.entity_id
_entity_poly.type
_entity_poly.pdbx_seq_one_letter_code
_entity_poly.pdbx_strand_id
1 'polypeptide(L)'
;MAAPNSSINNYQLHHSVNVEGTKNVIDACIELKVKRLIYTSSPSVFFDGIHAIFNGDESLSYPAKHNDAYSATKAEGEALVIKSNGTNGLLTCCIRPSGIFGPGDKLFVPSLVAAARAGKSKFIIGDGNNIYDFTYVENVAHAHICAERALASEGMVAEKAAGQAYFVTNMEPIKFWEFVSLIQEGLGYAGPRIKIPAFVAMPIAHMVEWTYRLFGPYGMKVPQLAPSRIRLLSCSRSFNCSKAKDLLGYEPIVSLQDGIKMTIESYSHLRAEHLHKRGPSRVSVYLGSGRVADMLLWRDKRQTITALLLLVAIYYNFIASGFILLSGISKLLLATSIFLFIHGVLPEKIMGYTVEKIPPSRFHLSEKKLRRVASLVASTWNAAVNVLKYLSMGKDWVLFLKDFQLPL
;
A
#
# COMPACT_ATOMS: atom_id res chain seq x y z
N MET A 1 8.81 18.46 13.14
CA MET A 1 8.03 17.24 13.41
C MET A 1 9.00 16.28 14.07
N ALA A 2 8.70 15.78 15.27
CA ALA A 2 9.64 15.00 16.08
C ALA A 2 9.79 13.53 15.63
N ALA A 3 8.98 13.06 14.67
CA ALA A 3 9.11 11.76 14.03
C ALA A 3 9.31 11.95 12.51
N PRO A 4 10.09 11.09 11.83
CA PRO A 4 10.25 11.16 10.39
C PRO A 4 8.95 10.78 9.69
N ASN A 5 8.79 11.22 8.44
CA ASN A 5 7.65 10.83 7.63
C ASN A 5 7.60 9.29 7.48
N SER A 6 6.54 8.67 7.98
CA SER A 6 6.32 7.21 7.93
C SER A 6 6.30 6.64 6.51
N SER A 7 6.02 7.46 5.50
CA SER A 7 6.07 7.06 4.09
C SER A 7 7.47 6.91 3.51
N ILE A 8 8.52 7.37 4.22
CA ILE A 8 9.92 7.23 3.78
C ILE A 8 10.43 5.88 4.26
N ASN A 9 10.87 5.03 3.33
CA ASN A 9 11.47 3.72 3.65
C ASN A 9 12.96 3.87 3.99
N ASN A 10 13.28 4.57 5.07
CA ASN A 10 14.65 4.74 5.58
C ASN A 10 14.71 4.31 7.04
N TYR A 11 15.14 3.07 7.28
CA TYR A 11 15.22 2.51 8.63
C TYR A 11 16.19 3.27 9.54
N GLN A 12 17.35 3.68 9.03
CA GLN A 12 18.35 4.42 9.83
C GLN A 12 17.80 5.76 10.33
N LEU A 13 17.07 6.48 9.47
CA LEU A 13 16.40 7.71 9.87
C LEU A 13 15.30 7.46 10.92
N HIS A 14 14.49 6.42 10.72
CA HIS A 14 13.46 6.03 11.70
C HIS A 14 14.05 5.62 13.04
N HIS A 15 15.11 4.82 13.04
CA HIS A 15 15.76 4.35 14.27
C HIS A 15 16.44 5.51 15.00
N SER A 16 17.23 6.34 14.31
CA SER A 16 17.92 7.48 14.93
C SER A 16 16.95 8.48 15.57
N VAL A 17 15.77 8.69 14.99
CA VAL A 17 14.79 9.62 15.55
C VAL A 17 13.87 8.96 16.58
N ASN A 18 13.24 7.83 16.24
CA ASN A 18 12.22 7.21 17.09
C ASN A 18 12.81 6.40 18.27
N VAL A 19 14.03 5.90 18.15
CA VAL A 19 14.67 5.06 19.18
C VAL A 19 15.72 5.87 19.92
N GLU A 20 16.78 6.30 19.23
CA GLU A 20 17.87 7.08 19.87
C GLU A 20 17.37 8.44 20.36
N GLY A 21 16.54 9.13 19.57
CA GLY A 21 15.92 10.39 20.01
C GLY A 21 15.05 10.20 21.26
N THR A 22 14.29 9.10 21.34
CA THR A 22 13.48 8.78 22.53
C THR A 22 14.35 8.49 23.74
N LYS A 23 15.44 7.73 23.56
CA LYS A 23 16.41 7.45 24.63
C LYS A 23 17.02 8.74 25.18
N ASN A 24 17.44 9.66 24.31
CA ASN A 24 18.00 10.95 24.72
C ASN A 24 16.99 11.79 25.54
N VAL A 25 15.70 11.76 25.17
CA VAL A 25 14.65 12.44 25.93
C VAL A 25 14.44 11.79 27.29
N ILE A 26 14.43 10.46 27.38
CA ILE A 26 14.33 9.74 28.65
C ILE A 26 15.50 10.09 29.56
N ASP A 27 16.73 10.03 29.05
CA ASP A 27 17.95 10.34 29.81
C ASP A 27 17.91 11.78 30.34
N ALA A 28 17.53 12.75 29.50
CA ALA A 28 17.36 14.14 29.91
C ALA A 28 16.25 14.34 30.95
N CYS A 29 15.12 13.61 30.81
CA CYS A 29 14.04 13.63 31.81
C CYS A 29 14.54 13.15 33.18
N ILE A 30 15.33 12.08 33.20
CA ILE A 30 15.89 11.51 34.43
C ILE A 30 16.91 12.46 35.04
N GLU A 31 17.84 13.01 34.25
CA GLU A 31 18.89 13.94 34.70
C GLU A 31 18.29 15.22 35.30
N LEU A 32 17.30 15.81 34.61
CA LEU A 32 16.66 17.06 35.01
C LEU A 32 15.49 16.85 35.99
N LYS A 33 15.26 15.62 36.46
CA LYS A 33 14.21 15.26 37.42
C LYS A 33 12.80 15.66 36.95
N VAL A 34 12.56 15.56 35.66
CA VAL A 34 11.21 15.71 35.07
C VAL A 34 10.31 14.66 35.69
N LYS A 35 9.10 15.07 36.08
CA LYS A 35 8.16 14.18 36.80
C LYS A 35 7.37 13.27 35.88
N ARG A 36 7.08 13.72 34.66
CA ARG A 36 6.13 13.05 33.76
C ARG A 36 6.62 13.11 32.32
N LEU A 37 6.60 11.96 31.65
CA LEU A 37 6.91 11.83 30.22
C LEU A 37 5.75 11.14 29.49
N ILE A 38 5.12 11.87 28.57
CA ILE A 38 4.02 11.36 27.74
C ILE A 38 4.56 11.16 26.33
N TYR A 39 4.52 9.93 25.84
CA TYR A 39 5.06 9.58 24.52
C TYR A 39 3.95 9.30 23.53
N THR A 40 3.93 10.02 22.41
CA THR A 40 3.02 9.72 21.31
C THR A 40 3.54 8.52 20.52
N SER A 41 2.93 7.37 20.70
CA SER A 41 3.16 6.14 19.94
C SER A 41 2.19 6.02 18.75
N SER A 42 1.89 4.82 18.29
CA SER A 42 1.02 4.54 17.15
C SER A 42 0.36 3.16 17.30
N PRO A 43 -0.91 2.98 16.92
CA PRO A 43 -1.51 1.65 16.85
C PRO A 43 -0.85 0.75 15.79
N SER A 44 -0.08 1.32 14.85
CA SER A 44 0.63 0.55 13.83
C SER A 44 1.70 -0.39 14.41
N VAL A 45 2.11 -0.21 15.67
CA VAL A 45 3.05 -1.12 16.36
C VAL A 45 2.49 -2.54 16.51
N PHE A 46 1.17 -2.73 16.45
CA PHE A 46 0.53 -4.06 16.48
C PHE A 46 0.15 -4.61 15.12
N PHE A 47 0.30 -3.82 14.06
CA PHE A 47 -0.16 -4.21 12.73
C PHE A 47 0.97 -4.90 11.95
N ASP A 48 0.78 -6.20 11.69
CA ASP A 48 1.72 -7.02 10.92
C ASP A 48 1.56 -6.86 9.40
N GLY A 49 0.57 -6.07 8.95
CA GLY A 49 0.27 -5.88 7.54
C GLY A 49 -0.55 -7.01 6.93
N ILE A 50 -0.96 -8.02 7.69
CA ILE A 50 -1.65 -9.21 7.17
C ILE A 50 -3.03 -9.34 7.80
N HIS A 51 -3.09 -9.31 9.12
CA HIS A 51 -4.30 -9.60 9.87
C HIS A 51 -5.06 -8.32 10.18
N ALA A 52 -6.37 -8.35 9.93
CA ALA A 52 -7.25 -7.28 10.34
C ALA A 52 -7.38 -7.24 11.87
N ILE A 53 -7.49 -6.05 12.43
CA ILE A 53 -7.70 -5.82 13.86
C ILE A 53 -9.11 -5.26 14.03
N PHE A 54 -9.93 -5.93 14.82
CA PHE A 54 -11.29 -5.51 15.12
C PHE A 54 -11.41 -5.27 16.61
N ASN A 55 -11.66 -4.02 16.99
CA ASN A 55 -11.80 -3.58 18.37
C ASN A 55 -10.67 -4.07 19.30
N GLY A 56 -9.42 -4.02 18.82
CA GLY A 56 -8.27 -4.50 19.56
C GLY A 56 -7.94 -3.61 20.76
N ASP A 57 -7.58 -4.20 21.89
CA ASP A 57 -7.22 -3.50 23.13
C ASP A 57 -5.73 -3.66 23.45
N GLU A 58 -5.30 -3.18 24.62
CA GLU A 58 -3.91 -3.23 25.06
C GLU A 58 -3.37 -4.64 25.34
N SER A 59 -4.19 -5.70 25.25
CA SER A 59 -3.73 -7.09 25.35
C SER A 59 -3.11 -7.62 24.05
N LEU A 60 -3.21 -6.87 22.96
CA LEU A 60 -2.61 -7.23 21.68
C LEU A 60 -1.09 -7.48 21.82
N SER A 61 -0.64 -8.57 21.23
CA SER A 61 0.79 -8.91 21.15
C SER A 61 1.47 -8.15 20.02
N TYR A 62 2.68 -7.66 20.26
CA TYR A 62 3.52 -7.12 19.19
C TYR A 62 3.81 -8.21 18.15
N PRO A 63 3.74 -7.89 16.85
CA PRO A 63 3.97 -8.87 15.81
C PRO A 63 5.46 -9.24 15.73
N ALA A 64 5.74 -10.50 15.39
CA ALA A 64 7.12 -10.96 15.16
C ALA A 64 7.81 -10.16 14.03
N LYS A 65 7.02 -9.66 13.07
CA LYS A 65 7.48 -8.78 12.00
C LYS A 65 6.48 -7.67 11.78
N HIS A 66 6.93 -6.43 11.94
CA HIS A 66 6.13 -5.24 11.67
C HIS A 66 5.94 -5.00 10.17
N ASN A 67 4.85 -4.33 9.79
CA ASN A 67 4.56 -3.96 8.40
C ASN A 67 5.62 -3.04 7.77
N ASP A 68 6.22 -2.14 8.55
CA ASP A 68 7.19 -1.15 8.09
C ASP A 68 8.19 -0.75 9.20
N ALA A 69 9.29 -0.10 8.77
CA ALA A 69 10.36 0.39 9.64
C ALA A 69 9.89 1.40 10.69
N TYR A 70 8.92 2.24 10.33
CA TYR A 70 8.32 3.20 11.26
C TYR A 70 7.64 2.46 12.41
N SER A 71 6.80 1.47 12.12
CA SER A 71 6.06 0.71 13.12
C SER A 71 7.00 -0.06 14.05
N ALA A 72 8.06 -0.68 13.51
CA ALA A 72 9.08 -1.35 14.32
C ALA A 72 9.81 -0.40 15.28
N THR A 73 10.30 0.74 14.78
CA THR A 73 11.07 1.69 15.60
C THR A 73 10.19 2.45 16.60
N LYS A 74 8.90 2.68 16.29
CA LYS A 74 7.93 3.22 17.26
C LYS A 74 7.63 2.23 18.37
N ALA A 75 7.54 0.93 18.08
CA ALA A 75 7.35 -0.12 19.08
C ALA A 75 8.54 -0.19 20.05
N GLU A 76 9.75 -0.09 19.52
CA GLU A 76 10.98 -0.08 20.32
C GLU A 76 11.08 1.17 21.21
N GLY A 77 10.80 2.36 20.67
CA GLY A 77 10.73 3.59 21.46
C GLY A 77 9.65 3.55 22.54
N GLU A 78 8.48 2.97 22.25
CA GLU A 78 7.40 2.77 23.24
C GLU A 78 7.86 1.84 24.38
N ALA A 79 8.53 0.74 24.06
CA ALA A 79 9.07 -0.17 25.06
C ALA A 79 10.11 0.50 25.97
N LEU A 80 10.95 1.38 25.43
CA LEU A 80 11.92 2.16 26.21
C LEU A 80 11.21 3.10 27.21
N VAL A 81 10.18 3.81 26.76
CA VAL A 81 9.41 4.75 27.62
C VAL A 81 8.69 4.00 28.74
N ILE A 82 8.02 2.89 28.42
CA ILE A 82 7.35 2.05 29.42
C ILE A 82 8.36 1.52 30.45
N LYS A 83 9.51 1.02 29.99
CA LYS A 83 10.58 0.51 30.87
C LYS A 83 11.16 1.58 31.79
N SER A 84 11.19 2.84 31.36
CA SER A 84 11.73 3.94 32.16
C SER A 84 10.81 4.39 33.31
N ASN A 85 9.54 3.95 33.33
CA ASN A 85 8.59 4.29 34.38
C ASN A 85 9.10 3.93 35.78
N GLY A 86 8.97 4.87 36.72
CA GLY A 86 9.43 4.75 38.11
C GLY A 86 10.90 5.09 38.32
N THR A 87 11.72 5.19 37.26
CA THR A 87 13.14 5.50 37.39
C THR A 87 13.32 6.92 37.91
N ASN A 88 13.93 7.07 39.09
CA ASN A 88 14.10 8.36 39.78
C ASN A 88 12.79 9.16 39.96
N GLY A 89 11.65 8.45 40.08
CA GLY A 89 10.32 9.06 40.22
C GLY A 89 9.73 9.64 38.92
N LEU A 90 10.29 9.29 37.76
CA LEU A 90 9.71 9.61 36.46
C LEU A 90 8.47 8.73 36.20
N LEU A 91 7.30 9.34 36.05
CA LEU A 91 6.10 8.64 35.59
C LEU A 91 5.99 8.74 34.07
N THR A 92 5.65 7.64 33.40
CA THR A 92 5.52 7.62 31.95
C THR A 92 4.18 7.09 31.48
N CYS A 93 3.73 7.49 30.30
CA CYS A 93 2.67 6.79 29.58
C CYS A 93 2.82 6.96 28.07
N CYS A 94 2.20 6.07 27.29
CA CYS A 94 2.22 6.10 25.84
C CYS A 94 0.81 6.26 25.26
N ILE A 95 0.63 7.20 24.33
CA ILE A 95 -0.64 7.46 23.64
C ILE A 95 -0.55 6.93 22.22
N ARG A 96 -1.47 6.06 21.80
CA ARG A 96 -1.52 5.43 20.47
C ARG A 96 -2.70 5.97 19.66
N PRO A 97 -2.60 7.19 19.09
CA PRO A 97 -3.68 7.79 18.33
C PRO A 97 -3.87 7.07 17.00
N SER A 98 -5.12 6.76 16.61
CA SER A 98 -5.42 6.14 15.32
C SER A 98 -5.71 7.18 14.24
N GLY A 99 -5.07 7.08 13.08
CA GLY A 99 -5.44 7.82 11.87
C GLY A 99 -5.64 9.32 12.10
N ILE A 100 -4.62 10.02 12.61
CA ILE A 100 -4.74 11.45 12.95
C ILE A 100 -5.11 12.26 11.69
N PHE A 101 -6.15 13.08 11.79
CA PHE A 101 -6.56 14.00 10.75
C PHE A 101 -6.97 15.35 11.35
N GLY A 102 -6.91 16.42 10.55
CA GLY A 102 -7.24 17.76 11.02
C GLY A 102 -6.50 18.88 10.29
N PRO A 103 -6.75 20.13 10.69
CA PRO A 103 -5.93 21.27 10.28
C PRO A 103 -4.43 21.03 10.53
N GLY A 104 -3.60 21.36 9.55
CA GLY A 104 -2.14 21.22 9.64
C GLY A 104 -1.57 19.83 9.32
N ASP A 105 -2.41 18.82 9.06
CA ASP A 105 -2.01 17.56 8.43
C ASP A 105 -1.24 17.77 7.11
N LYS A 106 -0.01 17.26 7.06
CA LYS A 106 0.90 17.38 5.90
C LYS A 106 0.94 16.14 5.04
N LEU A 107 0.30 15.06 5.46
CA LEU A 107 0.45 13.74 4.84
C LEU A 107 -0.87 13.24 4.26
N PHE A 108 -1.92 13.11 5.08
CA PHE A 108 -3.12 12.38 4.67
C PHE A 108 -3.97 13.19 3.67
N VAL A 109 -4.52 14.34 4.07
CA VAL A 109 -5.36 15.19 3.20
C VAL A 109 -4.62 15.63 1.94
N PRO A 110 -3.36 16.12 2.00
CA PRO A 110 -2.61 16.45 0.79
C PRO A 110 -2.41 15.26 -0.15
N SER A 111 -2.22 14.04 0.38
CA SER A 111 -2.09 12.84 -0.44
C SER A 111 -3.39 12.46 -1.14
N LEU A 112 -4.54 12.61 -0.46
CA LEU A 112 -5.86 12.39 -1.07
C LEU A 112 -6.11 13.38 -2.21
N VAL A 113 -5.82 14.65 -1.99
CA VAL A 113 -5.94 15.70 -3.01
C VAL A 113 -5.00 15.43 -4.19
N ALA A 114 -3.74 15.04 -3.93
CA ALA A 114 -2.79 14.70 -4.98
C ALA A 114 -3.27 13.49 -5.81
N ALA A 115 -3.83 12.47 -5.16
CA ALA A 115 -4.40 11.31 -5.83
C ALA A 115 -5.63 11.70 -6.67
N ALA A 116 -6.52 12.54 -6.15
CA ALA A 116 -7.69 13.04 -6.88
C ALA A 116 -7.31 13.86 -8.10
N ARG A 117 -6.36 14.79 -7.96
CA ARG A 117 -5.80 15.60 -9.07
C ARG A 117 -5.08 14.76 -10.12
N ALA A 118 -4.60 13.57 -9.75
CA ALA A 118 -4.00 12.60 -10.67
C ALA A 118 -5.01 11.62 -11.28
N GLY A 119 -6.31 11.75 -10.97
CA GLY A 119 -7.36 10.83 -11.42
C GLY A 119 -7.32 9.45 -10.76
N LYS A 120 -6.52 9.27 -9.71
CA LYS A 120 -6.31 8.00 -8.99
C LYS A 120 -7.30 7.78 -7.84
N SER A 121 -8.04 8.80 -7.41
CA SER A 121 -9.01 8.69 -6.31
C SER A 121 -10.25 7.86 -6.63
N LYS A 122 -10.41 7.40 -7.89
CA LYS A 122 -11.62 6.68 -8.33
C LYS A 122 -11.70 5.25 -7.79
N PHE A 123 -10.59 4.70 -7.28
CA PHE A 123 -10.46 3.29 -6.95
C PHE A 123 -10.62 3.03 -5.45
N ILE A 124 -11.42 2.03 -5.13
CA ILE A 124 -11.52 1.37 -3.82
C ILE A 124 -10.71 0.08 -3.91
N ILE A 125 -9.76 -0.12 -3.01
CA ILE A 125 -8.98 -1.35 -2.93
C ILE A 125 -9.66 -2.29 -1.93
N GLY A 126 -9.96 -3.52 -2.36
CA GLY A 126 -10.75 -4.48 -1.60
C GLY A 126 -12.26 -4.33 -1.86
N ASP A 127 -13.06 -4.82 -0.92
CA ASP A 127 -14.53 -4.77 -0.99
C ASP A 127 -15.13 -3.44 -0.53
N GLY A 128 -14.32 -2.62 0.15
CA GLY A 128 -14.68 -1.31 0.69
C GLY A 128 -15.36 -1.33 2.05
N ASN A 129 -15.43 -2.49 2.72
CA ASN A 129 -16.08 -2.64 4.03
C ASN A 129 -15.09 -2.59 5.20
N ASN A 130 -13.83 -2.23 4.95
CA ASN A 130 -12.83 -2.16 5.99
C ASN A 130 -13.11 -0.99 6.95
N ILE A 131 -13.26 -1.34 8.23
CA ILE A 131 -13.54 -0.41 9.32
C ILE A 131 -12.23 0.16 9.85
N TYR A 132 -12.21 1.45 10.12
CA TYR A 132 -11.04 2.17 10.58
C TYR A 132 -11.39 3.20 11.66
N ASP A 133 -10.50 3.36 12.62
CA ASP A 133 -10.52 4.51 13.52
C ASP A 133 -9.70 5.66 12.98
N PHE A 134 -10.31 6.84 12.95
CA PHE A 134 -9.66 8.12 12.75
C PHE A 134 -9.78 8.94 14.03
N THR A 135 -8.82 9.82 14.30
CA THR A 135 -8.83 10.66 15.50
C THR A 135 -8.56 12.09 15.09
N TYR A 136 -9.46 12.99 15.46
CA TYR A 136 -9.27 14.41 15.19
C TYR A 136 -8.07 14.95 15.99
N VAL A 137 -7.25 15.80 15.37
CA VAL A 137 -5.98 16.26 15.94
C VAL A 137 -6.15 16.92 17.31
N GLU A 138 -7.24 17.64 17.55
CA GLU A 138 -7.51 18.26 18.85
C GLU A 138 -7.92 17.24 19.91
N ASN A 139 -8.62 16.15 19.53
CA ASN A 139 -8.89 15.05 20.44
C ASN A 139 -7.60 14.33 20.85
N VAL A 140 -6.62 14.20 19.93
CA VAL A 140 -5.28 13.68 20.26
C VAL A 140 -4.58 14.61 21.26
N ALA A 141 -4.62 15.92 21.04
CA ALA A 141 -4.05 16.88 21.99
C ALA A 141 -4.75 16.81 23.35
N HIS A 142 -6.09 16.71 23.36
CA HIS A 142 -6.89 16.52 24.56
C HIS A 142 -6.49 15.25 25.32
N ALA A 143 -6.26 14.13 24.62
CA ALA A 143 -5.79 12.90 25.24
C ALA A 143 -4.43 13.07 25.95
N HIS A 144 -3.51 13.88 25.41
CA HIS A 144 -2.24 14.18 26.09
C HIS A 144 -2.47 15.02 27.36
N ILE A 145 -3.44 15.94 27.35
CA ILE A 145 -3.82 16.71 28.54
C ILE A 145 -4.44 15.80 29.59
N CYS A 146 -5.34 14.89 29.21
CA CYS A 146 -5.92 13.90 30.12
C CYS A 146 -4.86 13.00 30.73
N ALA A 147 -3.91 12.54 29.90
CA ALA A 147 -2.77 11.75 30.37
C ALA A 147 -1.91 12.52 31.37
N GLU A 148 -1.62 13.80 31.13
CA GLU A 148 -0.85 14.63 32.06
C GLU A 148 -1.58 14.77 33.40
N ARG A 149 -2.89 15.06 33.37
CA ARG A 149 -3.71 15.19 34.59
C ARG A 149 -3.79 13.88 35.38
N ALA A 150 -3.95 12.75 34.70
CA ALA A 150 -4.00 11.44 35.36
C ALA A 150 -2.66 11.10 36.03
N LEU A 151 -1.53 11.37 35.36
CA LEU A 151 -0.20 11.19 35.93
C LEU A 151 0.16 12.22 37.01
N ALA A 152 -0.45 13.41 36.98
CA ALA A 152 -0.27 14.45 37.99
C ALA A 152 -1.14 14.25 39.23
N SER A 153 -2.14 13.36 39.15
CA SER A 153 -3.01 13.02 40.27
C SER A 153 -2.23 12.30 41.38
N GLU A 154 -2.72 12.35 42.61
CA GLU A 154 -2.06 11.67 43.72
C GLU A 154 -2.64 10.26 43.95
N GLY A 155 -1.83 9.40 44.57
CA GLY A 155 -2.23 8.06 44.99
C GLY A 155 -2.53 7.11 43.82
N MET A 156 -3.57 6.28 44.01
CA MET A 156 -3.88 5.16 43.12
C MET A 156 -4.17 5.55 41.66
N VAL A 157 -4.58 6.79 41.38
CA VAL A 157 -4.90 7.23 40.01
C VAL A 157 -3.64 7.27 39.15
N ALA A 158 -2.60 7.98 39.61
CA ALA A 158 -1.33 8.07 38.89
C ALA A 158 -0.62 6.72 38.81
N GLU A 159 -0.66 5.91 39.89
CA GLU A 159 -0.06 4.57 39.89
C GLU A 159 -0.67 3.65 38.83
N LYS A 160 -1.99 3.72 38.62
CA LYS A 160 -2.69 2.93 37.58
C LYS A 160 -2.49 3.51 36.17
N ALA A 161 -2.34 4.82 36.05
CA ALA A 161 -2.15 5.50 34.78
C ALA A 161 -0.71 5.39 34.22
N ALA A 162 0.28 5.29 35.12
CA ALA A 162 1.69 5.29 34.78
C ALA A 162 2.21 3.93 34.30
N GLY A 163 3.26 3.93 33.47
CA GLY A 163 3.89 2.73 32.90
C GLY A 163 3.00 1.98 31.91
N GLN A 164 1.95 2.63 31.39
CA GLN A 164 0.97 2.02 30.50
C GLN A 164 0.96 2.69 29.13
N ALA A 165 0.39 1.97 28.16
CA ALA A 165 0.01 2.52 26.87
C ALA A 165 -1.51 2.51 26.71
N TYR A 166 -2.03 3.40 25.85
CA TYR A 166 -3.46 3.67 25.67
C TYR A 166 -3.79 3.88 24.20
N PHE A 167 -4.74 3.12 23.66
CA PHE A 167 -5.35 3.46 22.38
C PHE A 167 -6.24 4.69 22.53
N VAL A 168 -6.12 5.62 21.57
CA VAL A 168 -6.90 6.85 21.53
C VAL A 168 -7.53 6.97 20.15
N THR A 169 -8.86 7.02 20.12
CA THR A 169 -9.67 7.12 18.90
C THR A 169 -10.74 8.20 19.08
N ASN A 170 -11.48 8.54 18.01
CA ASN A 170 -12.72 9.33 18.15
C ASN A 170 -13.91 8.54 18.71
N MET A 171 -13.76 7.24 19.02
CA MET A 171 -14.85 6.34 19.44
C MET A 171 -16.01 6.22 18.42
N GLU A 172 -15.76 6.63 17.17
CA GLU A 172 -16.72 6.62 16.05
C GLU A 172 -16.09 5.89 14.84
N PRO A 173 -15.95 4.55 14.90
CA PRO A 173 -15.34 3.80 13.80
C PRO A 173 -16.17 3.92 12.53
N ILE A 174 -15.51 4.21 11.41
CA ILE A 174 -16.15 4.44 10.10
C ILE A 174 -15.48 3.56 9.04
N LYS A 175 -16.16 3.30 7.92
CA LYS A 175 -15.51 2.66 6.78
C LYS A 175 -14.42 3.59 6.23
N PHE A 176 -13.23 3.05 6.00
CA PHE A 176 -12.09 3.81 5.49
C PHE A 176 -12.44 4.60 4.22
N TRP A 177 -13.11 3.94 3.26
CA TRP A 177 -13.45 4.54 1.99
C TRP A 177 -14.60 5.56 2.07
N GLU A 178 -15.46 5.44 3.09
CA GLU A 178 -16.50 6.43 3.39
C GLU A 178 -15.85 7.72 3.93
N PHE A 179 -14.93 7.60 4.89
CA PHE A 179 -14.16 8.74 5.39
C PHE A 179 -13.38 9.45 4.28
N VAL A 180 -12.71 8.68 3.40
CA VAL A 180 -12.02 9.23 2.23
C VAL A 180 -12.98 9.96 1.29
N SER A 181 -14.19 9.42 1.09
CA SER A 181 -15.23 10.05 0.26
C SER A 181 -15.68 11.38 0.84
N LEU A 182 -15.97 11.44 2.15
CA LEU A 182 -16.41 12.65 2.83
C LEU A 182 -15.40 13.81 2.68
N ILE A 183 -14.11 13.53 2.88
CA ILE A 183 -13.05 14.53 2.71
C ILE A 183 -12.90 14.96 1.24
N GLN A 184 -12.93 14.01 0.29
CA GLN A 184 -12.77 14.34 -1.13
C GLN A 184 -13.96 15.15 -1.66
N GLU A 185 -15.18 14.73 -1.38
CA GLU A 185 -16.40 15.40 -1.81
C GLU A 185 -16.54 16.78 -1.15
N GLY A 186 -16.21 16.90 0.14
CA GLY A 186 -16.16 18.19 0.83
C GLY A 186 -15.15 19.19 0.23
N LEU A 187 -14.08 18.69 -0.39
CA LEU A 187 -13.11 19.51 -1.13
C LEU A 187 -13.48 19.71 -2.61
N GLY A 188 -14.63 19.21 -3.06
CA GLY A 188 -15.13 19.33 -4.43
C GLY A 188 -14.56 18.30 -5.42
N TYR A 189 -13.93 17.23 -4.94
CA TYR A 189 -13.44 16.12 -5.77
C TYR A 189 -14.46 14.98 -5.82
N ALA A 190 -14.44 14.18 -6.89
CA ALA A 190 -15.25 12.97 -6.97
C ALA A 190 -14.69 11.87 -6.05
N GLY A 191 -15.56 11.32 -5.19
CA GLY A 191 -15.24 10.19 -4.32
C GLY A 191 -14.93 8.88 -5.06
N PRO A 192 -14.33 7.91 -4.35
CA PRO A 192 -13.97 6.61 -4.90
C PRO A 192 -15.21 5.76 -5.18
N ARG A 193 -15.29 5.10 -6.35
CA ARG A 193 -16.47 4.31 -6.77
C ARG A 193 -16.14 2.94 -7.39
N ILE A 194 -14.94 2.79 -7.96
CA ILE A 194 -14.54 1.59 -8.70
C ILE A 194 -13.83 0.64 -7.75
N LYS A 195 -14.44 -0.50 -7.44
CA LYS A 195 -13.82 -1.52 -6.57
C LYS A 195 -12.82 -2.37 -7.36
N ILE A 196 -11.60 -2.50 -6.83
CA ILE A 196 -10.57 -3.41 -7.31
C ILE A 196 -10.33 -4.44 -6.20
N PRO A 197 -10.66 -5.73 -6.42
CA PRO A 197 -10.41 -6.75 -5.41
C PRO A 197 -8.93 -6.82 -5.02
N ALA A 198 -8.65 -6.98 -3.72
CA ALA A 198 -7.29 -6.98 -3.21
C ALA A 198 -6.41 -8.06 -3.86
N PHE A 199 -6.96 -9.24 -4.17
CA PHE A 199 -6.24 -10.32 -4.85
C PHE A 199 -5.79 -9.96 -6.27
N VAL A 200 -6.42 -8.97 -6.92
CA VAL A 200 -6.02 -8.45 -8.23
C VAL A 200 -4.92 -7.39 -8.07
N ALA A 201 -5.05 -6.52 -7.08
CA ALA A 201 -4.10 -5.44 -6.85
C ALA A 201 -2.76 -5.93 -6.26
N MET A 202 -2.79 -6.98 -5.44
CA MET A 202 -1.62 -7.52 -4.74
C MET A 202 -0.50 -8.02 -5.68
N PRO A 203 -0.75 -8.85 -6.72
CA PRO A 203 0.27 -9.26 -7.68
C PRO A 203 0.91 -8.07 -8.40
N ILE A 204 0.11 -7.06 -8.77
CA ILE A 204 0.61 -5.85 -9.43
C ILE A 204 1.57 -5.11 -8.49
N ALA A 205 1.22 -4.96 -7.22
CA ALA A 205 2.10 -4.31 -6.25
C ALA A 205 3.39 -5.09 -6.00
N HIS A 206 3.34 -6.43 -5.95
CA HIS A 206 4.56 -7.23 -5.84
C HIS A 206 5.47 -7.08 -7.06
N MET A 207 4.90 -7.01 -8.26
CA MET A 207 5.66 -6.74 -9.47
C MET A 207 6.30 -5.34 -9.45
N VAL A 208 5.55 -4.33 -9.02
CA VAL A 208 6.05 -2.95 -8.86
C VAL A 208 7.16 -2.85 -7.80
N GLU A 209 7.03 -3.60 -6.70
CA GLU A 209 8.08 -3.67 -5.69
C GLU A 209 9.33 -4.37 -6.23
N TRP A 210 9.16 -5.46 -6.98
CA TRP A 210 10.27 -6.19 -7.60
C TRP A 210 11.02 -5.32 -8.61
N THR A 211 10.31 -4.59 -9.47
CA THR A 211 10.94 -3.63 -10.40
C THR A 211 11.65 -2.50 -9.65
N TYR A 212 11.06 -1.99 -8.56
CA TYR A 212 11.73 -1.00 -7.71
C TYR A 212 12.98 -1.57 -7.03
N ARG A 213 13.00 -2.83 -6.61
CA ARG A 213 14.23 -3.43 -6.05
C ARG A 213 15.35 -3.53 -7.09
N LEU A 214 14.99 -3.79 -8.35
CA LEU A 214 15.96 -3.90 -9.44
C LEU A 214 16.50 -2.54 -9.88
N PHE A 215 15.63 -1.53 -9.95
CA PHE A 215 15.96 -0.23 -10.54
C PHE A 215 16.06 0.93 -9.53
N GLY A 216 15.70 0.72 -8.28
CA GLY A 216 15.75 1.70 -7.19
C GLY A 216 17.12 2.33 -6.97
N PRO A 217 18.21 1.54 -6.94
CA PRO A 217 19.58 2.09 -6.88
C PRO A 217 19.94 3.04 -8.03
N TYR A 218 19.22 2.96 -9.15
CA TYR A 218 19.41 3.79 -10.34
C TYR A 218 18.49 5.03 -10.37
N GLY A 219 17.93 5.41 -9.21
CA GLY A 219 17.19 6.68 -9.05
C GLY A 219 15.69 6.60 -9.30
N MET A 220 15.11 5.39 -9.36
CA MET A 220 13.65 5.24 -9.40
C MET A 220 13.01 5.73 -8.10
N LYS A 221 11.92 6.51 -8.20
CA LYS A 221 11.19 6.98 -7.01
C LYS A 221 10.42 5.82 -6.37
N VAL A 222 10.29 5.87 -5.03
CA VAL A 222 9.52 4.88 -4.26
C VAL A 222 8.09 4.76 -4.83
N PRO A 223 7.65 3.55 -5.22
CA PRO A 223 6.34 3.37 -5.80
C PRO A 223 5.24 3.61 -4.77
N GLN A 224 4.17 4.28 -5.21
CA GLN A 224 2.96 4.46 -4.38
C GLN A 224 2.12 3.18 -4.29
N LEU A 225 2.28 2.26 -5.24
CA LEU A 225 1.62 0.95 -5.24
C LEU A 225 2.60 -0.09 -4.68
N ALA A 226 2.58 -0.26 -3.37
CA ALA A 226 3.39 -1.26 -2.66
C ALA A 226 2.46 -2.24 -1.91
N PRO A 227 2.87 -3.51 -1.71
CA PRO A 227 2.03 -4.49 -1.02
C PRO A 227 1.60 -4.04 0.38
N SER A 228 2.50 -3.43 1.14
CA SER A 228 2.20 -2.86 2.46
C SER A 228 1.12 -1.77 2.41
N ARG A 229 1.10 -0.94 1.36
CA ARG A 229 0.07 0.09 1.16
C ARG A 229 -1.27 -0.52 0.75
N ILE A 230 -1.28 -1.55 -0.08
CA ILE A 230 -2.52 -2.26 -0.42
C ILE A 230 -3.14 -2.86 0.83
N ARG A 231 -2.35 -3.56 1.63
CA ARG A 231 -2.79 -4.17 2.90
C ARG A 231 -3.35 -3.13 3.85
N LEU A 232 -2.67 -1.98 4.00
CA LEU A 232 -3.13 -0.87 4.83
C LEU A 232 -4.51 -0.32 4.39
N LEU A 233 -4.74 -0.27 3.07
CA LEU A 233 -5.98 0.25 2.47
C LEU A 233 -7.13 -0.77 2.45
N SER A 234 -6.83 -2.07 2.57
CA SER A 234 -7.82 -3.16 2.49
C SER A 234 -8.18 -3.81 3.82
N CYS A 235 -7.30 -3.75 4.83
CA CYS A 235 -7.55 -4.38 6.13
C CYS A 235 -8.33 -3.45 7.08
N SER A 236 -9.19 -4.04 7.90
CA SER A 236 -9.85 -3.31 9.01
C SER A 236 -8.87 -3.12 10.16
N ARG A 237 -8.96 -1.96 10.82
CA ARG A 237 -8.19 -1.61 12.01
C ARG A 237 -9.04 -0.72 12.92
N SER A 238 -9.71 -1.34 13.88
CA SER A 238 -10.35 -0.62 14.97
C SER A 238 -9.82 -1.04 16.33
N PHE A 239 -9.85 -0.12 17.29
CA PHE A 239 -9.26 -0.25 18.61
C PHE A 239 -10.22 0.15 19.72
N ASN A 240 -10.13 -0.56 20.83
CA ASN A 240 -10.89 -0.29 22.03
C ASN A 240 -10.24 0.85 22.82
N CYS A 241 -11.02 1.88 23.13
CA CYS A 241 -10.57 3.08 23.85
C CYS A 241 -10.99 3.10 25.34
N SER A 242 -11.59 2.02 25.85
CA SER A 242 -12.12 1.95 27.23
C SER A 242 -11.03 2.19 28.28
N LYS A 243 -9.83 1.63 28.10
CA LYS A 243 -8.73 1.82 29.05
C LYS A 243 -8.32 3.30 29.19
N ALA A 244 -8.29 4.03 28.08
CA ALA A 244 -7.99 5.47 28.08
C ALA A 244 -9.11 6.26 28.77
N LYS A 245 -10.37 5.87 28.55
CA LYS A 245 -11.52 6.46 29.22
C LYS A 245 -11.47 6.22 30.74
N ASP A 246 -11.26 4.97 31.16
CA ASP A 246 -11.34 4.57 32.56
C ASP A 246 -10.15 5.06 33.40
N LEU A 247 -8.94 5.07 32.83
CA LEU A 247 -7.71 5.40 33.58
C LEU A 247 -7.20 6.82 33.34
N LEU A 248 -7.49 7.43 32.18
CA LEU A 248 -7.06 8.80 31.89
C LEU A 248 -8.23 9.80 31.96
N GLY A 249 -9.48 9.33 32.00
CA GLY A 249 -10.66 10.20 31.85
C GLY A 249 -10.78 10.78 30.43
N TYR A 250 -10.24 10.10 29.42
CA TYR A 250 -10.33 10.56 28.04
C TYR A 250 -11.70 10.29 27.43
N GLU A 251 -12.34 11.34 26.92
CA GLU A 251 -13.45 11.27 25.98
C GLU A 251 -13.21 12.28 24.83
N PRO A 252 -13.59 11.96 23.59
CA PRO A 252 -13.44 12.89 22.47
C PRO A 252 -14.28 14.15 22.70
N ILE A 253 -13.65 15.32 22.55
CA ILE A 253 -14.29 16.63 22.71
C ILE A 253 -14.85 17.20 21.40
N VAL A 254 -14.41 16.64 20.27
CA VAL A 254 -14.89 16.97 18.92
C VAL A 254 -15.39 15.71 18.24
N SER A 255 -16.63 15.74 17.72
CA SER A 255 -17.19 14.63 16.96
C SER A 255 -16.42 14.39 15.65
N LEU A 256 -16.50 13.18 15.10
CA LEU A 256 -15.87 12.85 13.82
C LEU A 256 -16.42 13.75 12.70
N GLN A 257 -17.72 14.00 12.70
CA GLN A 257 -18.40 14.85 11.71
C GLN A 257 -17.91 16.29 11.77
N ASP A 258 -17.82 16.88 12.96
CA ASP A 258 -17.32 18.25 13.14
C ASP A 258 -15.83 18.34 12.77
N GLY A 259 -15.04 17.35 13.19
CA GLY A 259 -13.63 17.26 12.82
C GLY A 259 -13.44 17.21 11.30
N ILE A 260 -14.26 16.44 10.57
CA ILE A 260 -14.22 16.37 9.10
C ILE A 260 -14.55 17.74 8.50
N LYS A 261 -15.59 18.40 8.98
CA LYS A 261 -16.00 19.73 8.52
C LYS A 261 -14.88 20.76 8.71
N MET A 262 -14.33 20.86 9.92
CA MET A 262 -13.22 21.78 10.25
C MET A 262 -11.96 21.47 9.42
N THR A 263 -11.68 20.18 9.18
CA THR A 263 -10.60 19.76 8.29
C THR A 263 -10.82 20.32 6.89
N ILE A 264 -11.98 20.08 6.28
CA ILE A 264 -12.31 20.55 4.92
C ILE A 264 -12.19 22.08 4.82
N GLU A 265 -12.70 22.80 5.81
CA GLU A 265 -12.63 24.27 5.88
C GLU A 265 -11.17 24.77 5.92
N SER A 266 -10.30 24.12 6.70
CA SER A 266 -8.88 24.48 6.81
C SER A 266 -8.09 24.29 5.50
N TYR A 267 -8.54 23.41 4.61
CA TYR A 267 -7.94 23.15 3.30
C TYR A 267 -8.68 23.80 2.13
N SER A 268 -9.35 24.93 2.36
CA SER A 268 -10.05 25.70 1.30
C SER A 268 -9.18 25.97 0.06
N HIS A 269 -7.88 26.23 0.25
CA HIS A 269 -6.88 26.41 -0.82
C HIS A 269 -6.61 25.16 -1.68
N LEU A 270 -7.01 23.97 -1.23
CA LEU A 270 -6.89 22.71 -1.98
C LEU A 270 -8.17 22.34 -2.75
N ARG A 271 -9.26 23.10 -2.59
CA ARG A 271 -10.56 22.83 -3.25
C ARG A 271 -10.44 22.74 -4.77
N ALA A 272 -11.31 21.91 -5.34
CA ALA A 272 -11.33 21.66 -6.79
C ALA A 272 -11.65 22.91 -7.62
N GLU A 273 -12.37 23.90 -7.09
CA GLU A 273 -12.68 25.17 -7.77
C GLU A 273 -11.43 25.94 -8.21
N HIS A 274 -10.31 25.76 -7.50
CA HIS A 274 -9.01 26.34 -7.84
C HIS A 274 -8.26 25.56 -8.94
N LEU A 275 -8.87 24.52 -9.52
CA LEU A 275 -8.35 23.86 -10.72
C LEU A 275 -8.71 24.69 -11.95
N HIS A 276 -7.74 25.42 -12.50
CA HIS A 276 -7.74 25.66 -13.94
C HIS A 276 -8.01 24.32 -14.64
N LYS A 277 -8.99 24.29 -15.55
CA LYS A 277 -9.26 23.15 -16.44
C LYS A 277 -7.93 22.67 -16.99
N ARG A 278 -7.39 21.58 -16.44
CA ARG A 278 -6.15 21.01 -16.94
C ARG A 278 -6.43 20.62 -18.38
N GLY A 279 -5.64 21.17 -19.30
CA GLY A 279 -5.48 20.60 -20.62
C GLY A 279 -5.16 19.10 -20.54
N PRO A 280 -5.17 18.38 -21.67
CA PRO A 280 -5.05 16.93 -21.70
C PRO A 280 -3.92 16.43 -20.77
N SER A 281 -4.21 15.34 -20.03
CA SER A 281 -3.27 14.77 -19.04
C SER A 281 -1.85 14.65 -19.64
N ARG A 282 -0.80 14.92 -18.86
CA ARG A 282 0.59 14.75 -19.35
C ARG A 282 0.80 13.34 -19.92
N VAL A 283 0.15 12.34 -19.33
CA VAL A 283 0.13 10.96 -19.83
C VAL A 283 -0.51 10.85 -21.23
N SER A 284 -1.62 11.53 -21.51
CA SER A 284 -2.19 11.62 -22.87
C SER A 284 -1.38 12.50 -23.84
N VAL A 285 -0.61 13.47 -23.32
CA VAL A 285 0.31 14.28 -24.13
C VAL A 285 1.57 13.46 -24.51
N TYR A 286 2.06 12.60 -23.61
CA TYR A 286 3.25 11.77 -23.84
C TYR A 286 2.96 10.41 -24.48
N LEU A 287 1.82 9.77 -24.20
CA LEU A 287 1.43 8.47 -24.79
C LEU A 287 0.59 8.61 -26.08
N GLY A 288 0.13 9.82 -26.41
CA GLY A 288 -0.75 10.07 -27.56
C GLY A 288 -2.08 9.33 -27.48
N SER A 289 -2.64 8.99 -28.64
CA SER A 289 -3.82 8.16 -28.82
C SER A 289 -3.41 6.81 -29.42
N GLY A 290 -3.66 5.72 -28.70
CA GLY A 290 -3.32 4.37 -29.13
C GLY A 290 -3.75 3.32 -28.11
N ARG A 291 -3.77 2.04 -28.51
CA ARG A 291 -4.34 0.95 -27.71
C ARG A 291 -3.75 0.84 -26.30
N VAL A 292 -2.44 1.06 -26.14
CA VAL A 292 -1.78 1.03 -24.81
C VAL A 292 -2.20 2.22 -23.95
N ALA A 293 -2.32 3.42 -24.54
CA ALA A 293 -2.83 4.59 -23.83
C ALA A 293 -4.29 4.38 -23.41
N ASP A 294 -5.11 3.79 -24.28
CA ASP A 294 -6.51 3.50 -23.99
C ASP A 294 -6.67 2.39 -22.94
N MET A 295 -5.76 1.41 -22.90
CA MET A 295 -5.67 0.42 -21.82
C MET A 295 -5.24 1.05 -20.49
N LEU A 296 -4.14 1.82 -20.49
CA LEU A 296 -3.58 2.44 -19.27
C LEU A 296 -4.50 3.52 -18.69
N LEU A 297 -5.22 4.26 -19.54
CA LEU A 297 -6.18 5.28 -19.15
C LEU A 297 -7.59 4.71 -18.90
N TRP A 298 -7.76 3.37 -18.94
CA TRP A 298 -9.04 2.70 -18.68
C TRP A 298 -10.18 3.13 -19.63
N ARG A 299 -9.85 3.58 -20.84
CA ARG A 299 -10.82 3.97 -21.88
C ARG A 299 -11.47 2.74 -22.52
N ASP A 300 -10.71 1.66 -22.72
CA ASP A 300 -11.23 0.36 -23.15
C ASP A 300 -11.11 -0.66 -22.00
N LYS A 301 -12.19 -0.82 -21.23
CA LYS A 301 -12.24 -1.74 -20.08
C LYS A 301 -11.94 -3.19 -20.47
N ARG A 302 -12.36 -3.65 -21.65
CA ARG A 302 -12.23 -5.07 -22.04
C ARG A 302 -10.77 -5.40 -22.32
N GLN A 303 -10.11 -4.58 -23.13
CA GLN A 303 -8.68 -4.73 -23.42
C GLN A 303 -7.82 -4.60 -22.16
N THR A 304 -8.16 -3.64 -21.28
CA THR A 304 -7.45 -3.44 -20.02
C THR A 304 -7.53 -4.67 -19.12
N ILE A 305 -8.72 -5.25 -18.96
CA ILE A 305 -8.92 -6.47 -18.15
C ILE A 305 -8.15 -7.65 -18.76
N THR A 306 -8.17 -7.83 -20.08
CA THR A 306 -7.41 -8.91 -20.75
C THR A 306 -5.90 -8.76 -20.55
N ALA A 307 -5.36 -7.54 -20.71
CA ALA A 307 -3.95 -7.27 -20.46
C ALA A 307 -3.56 -7.54 -19.00
N LEU A 308 -4.44 -7.19 -18.05
CA LEU A 308 -4.22 -7.40 -16.62
C LEU A 308 -4.24 -8.88 -16.25
N LEU A 309 -5.16 -9.67 -16.83
CA LEU A 309 -5.18 -11.14 -16.68
C LEU A 309 -3.93 -11.81 -17.26
N LEU A 310 -3.46 -11.34 -18.43
CA LEU A 310 -2.19 -11.79 -19.01
C LEU A 310 -0.99 -11.48 -18.10
N LEU A 311 -0.95 -10.28 -17.54
CA LEU A 311 0.07 -9.86 -16.57
C LEU A 311 0.05 -10.73 -15.31
N VAL A 312 -1.14 -11.03 -14.79
CA VAL A 312 -1.32 -11.96 -13.65
C VAL A 312 -0.82 -13.36 -14.02
N ALA A 313 -1.16 -13.86 -15.20
CA ALA A 313 -0.68 -15.17 -15.67
C ALA A 313 0.85 -15.21 -15.79
N ILE A 314 1.47 -14.16 -16.34
CA ILE A 314 2.94 -14.02 -16.42
C ILE A 314 3.55 -13.99 -15.02
N TYR A 315 2.98 -13.20 -14.10
CA TYR A 315 3.44 -13.12 -12.72
C TYR A 315 3.41 -14.50 -12.03
N TYR A 316 2.31 -15.24 -12.14
CA TYR A 316 2.20 -16.56 -11.50
C TYR A 316 3.14 -17.60 -12.10
N ASN A 317 3.39 -17.55 -13.41
CA ASN A 317 4.24 -18.54 -14.09
C ASN A 317 5.74 -18.27 -13.94
N PHE A 318 6.15 -17.01 -13.79
CA PHE A 318 7.57 -16.64 -13.83
C PHE A 318 8.08 -16.00 -12.52
N ILE A 319 7.25 -15.20 -11.83
CA ILE A 319 7.69 -14.46 -10.64
C ILE A 319 7.31 -15.20 -9.35
N ALA A 320 6.04 -15.57 -9.18
CA ALA A 320 5.54 -16.19 -7.95
C ALA A 320 6.12 -17.59 -7.70
N SER A 321 6.41 -18.32 -8.77
CA SER A 321 6.90 -19.70 -8.73
C SER A 321 8.43 -19.83 -8.79
N GLY A 322 9.16 -18.71 -8.93
CA GLY A 322 10.62 -18.71 -9.04
C GLY A 322 11.17 -19.38 -10.31
N PHE A 323 10.35 -19.59 -11.34
CA PHE A 323 10.78 -20.29 -12.56
C PHE A 323 11.57 -19.35 -13.48
N ILE A 324 12.79 -19.78 -13.84
CA ILE A 324 13.56 -19.18 -14.92
C ILE A 324 12.78 -19.40 -16.24
N LEU A 325 12.92 -18.50 -17.22
CA LEU A 325 12.29 -18.60 -18.55
C LEU A 325 12.43 -20.02 -19.17
N LEU A 326 13.58 -20.65 -18.93
CA LEU A 326 13.90 -22.02 -19.35
C LEU A 326 12.95 -23.07 -18.76
N SER A 327 12.55 -22.93 -17.50
CA SER A 327 11.60 -23.84 -16.86
C SER A 327 10.18 -23.64 -17.38
N GLY A 328 9.79 -22.42 -17.76
CA GLY A 328 8.52 -22.15 -18.43
C GLY A 328 8.44 -22.81 -19.81
N ILE A 329 9.50 -22.69 -20.60
CA ILE A 329 9.62 -23.35 -21.92
C ILE A 329 9.60 -24.88 -21.76
N SER A 330 10.33 -25.41 -20.77
CA SER A 330 10.37 -26.85 -20.49
C SER A 330 8.99 -27.41 -20.12
N LYS A 331 8.19 -26.71 -19.31
CA LYS A 331 6.83 -27.13 -18.97
C LYS A 331 5.88 -27.05 -20.16
N LEU A 332 6.00 -26.03 -21.00
CA LEU A 332 5.21 -25.92 -22.22
C LEU A 332 5.52 -27.06 -23.20
N LEU A 333 6.80 -27.39 -23.36
CA LEU A 333 7.24 -28.55 -24.14
C LEU A 333 6.73 -29.86 -23.55
N LEU A 334 6.77 -30.02 -22.22
CA LEU A 334 6.26 -31.21 -21.53
C LEU A 334 4.75 -31.36 -21.72
N ALA A 335 3.97 -30.29 -21.53
CA ALA A 335 2.52 -30.29 -21.75
C ALA A 335 2.17 -30.60 -23.20
N THR A 336 2.92 -30.03 -24.15
CA THR A 336 2.77 -30.31 -25.59
C THR A 336 3.11 -31.77 -25.87
N SER A 337 4.18 -32.32 -25.30
CA SER A 337 4.56 -33.73 -25.45
C SER A 337 3.50 -34.68 -24.88
N ILE A 338 2.94 -34.37 -23.71
CA ILE A 338 1.86 -35.16 -23.10
C ILE A 338 0.60 -35.10 -23.98
N PHE A 339 0.23 -33.91 -24.47
CA PHE A 339 -0.90 -33.74 -25.38
C PHE A 339 -0.73 -34.56 -26.67
N LEU A 340 0.46 -34.49 -27.30
CA LEU A 340 0.79 -35.26 -28.49
C LEU A 340 0.79 -36.78 -28.22
N PHE A 341 1.25 -37.21 -27.03
CA PHE A 341 1.22 -38.60 -26.63
C PHE A 341 -0.21 -39.13 -26.45
N ILE A 342 -1.07 -38.37 -25.77
CA ILE A 342 -2.48 -38.72 -25.54
C ILE A 342 -3.24 -38.83 -26.87
N HIS A 343 -3.10 -37.84 -27.76
CA HIS A 343 -3.89 -37.80 -29.00
C HIS A 343 -3.25 -38.54 -30.18
N GLY A 344 -1.95 -38.82 -30.14
CA GLY A 344 -1.22 -39.53 -31.19
C GLY A 344 -1.03 -41.02 -30.89
N VAL A 345 -0.58 -41.37 -29.68
CA VAL A 345 -0.09 -42.71 -29.35
C VAL A 345 -1.10 -43.54 -28.54
N LEU A 346 -1.83 -42.92 -27.61
CA LEU A 346 -2.75 -43.61 -26.70
C LEU A 346 -3.90 -44.34 -27.45
N PRO A 347 -4.29 -45.58 -27.10
CA PRO A 347 -5.42 -46.29 -27.72
C PRO A 347 -6.74 -45.49 -27.68
N GLU A 348 -7.58 -45.65 -28.72
CA GLU A 348 -8.84 -44.91 -28.86
C GLU A 348 -9.86 -45.17 -27.74
N LYS A 349 -9.76 -46.31 -27.05
CA LYS A 349 -10.57 -46.65 -25.89
C LYS A 349 -9.69 -47.08 -24.73
N ILE A 350 -9.75 -46.33 -23.64
CA ILE A 350 -9.14 -46.69 -22.35
C ILE A 350 -10.19 -46.54 -21.26
N MET A 351 -10.41 -47.61 -20.48
CA MET A 351 -11.24 -47.60 -19.28
C MET A 351 -12.65 -46.98 -19.49
N GLY A 352 -13.25 -47.22 -20.66
CA GLY A 352 -14.61 -46.74 -20.99
C GLY A 352 -14.69 -45.31 -21.58
N TYR A 353 -13.57 -44.58 -21.66
CA TYR A 353 -13.52 -43.26 -22.28
C TYR A 353 -12.97 -43.33 -23.71
N THR A 354 -13.54 -42.52 -24.61
CA THR A 354 -13.15 -42.49 -26.03
C THR A 354 -12.28 -41.26 -26.26
N VAL A 355 -11.02 -41.47 -26.67
CA VAL A 355 -10.06 -40.38 -26.89
C VAL A 355 -10.08 -39.97 -28.37
N GLU A 356 -10.38 -38.71 -28.65
CA GLU A 356 -10.46 -38.18 -30.01
C GLU A 356 -9.05 -38.12 -30.65
N LYS A 357 -8.83 -38.93 -31.70
CA LYS A 357 -7.54 -39.02 -32.41
C LYS A 357 -7.37 -37.87 -33.38
N ILE A 358 -6.17 -37.28 -33.39
CA ILE A 358 -5.81 -36.28 -34.40
C ILE A 358 -5.31 -37.03 -35.66
N PRO A 359 -5.79 -36.71 -36.86
CA PRO A 359 -5.35 -37.36 -38.10
C PRO A 359 -3.83 -37.16 -38.36
N PRO A 360 -3.11 -38.19 -38.87
CA PRO A 360 -1.68 -38.10 -39.19
C PRO A 360 -1.30 -36.93 -40.10
N SER A 361 -2.21 -36.52 -40.98
CA SER A 361 -2.05 -35.39 -41.90
C SER A 361 -1.87 -34.04 -41.19
N ARG A 362 -2.33 -33.88 -39.94
CA ARG A 362 -2.11 -32.67 -39.15
C ARG A 362 -0.74 -32.61 -38.47
N PHE A 363 -0.03 -33.73 -38.38
CA PHE A 363 1.34 -33.79 -37.84
C PHE A 363 2.41 -33.60 -38.91
N HIS A 364 2.03 -33.63 -40.20
CA HIS A 364 2.96 -33.45 -41.30
C HIS A 364 3.26 -31.96 -41.52
N LEU A 365 4.22 -31.45 -40.76
CA LEU A 365 4.83 -30.14 -41.03
C LEU A 365 5.75 -30.28 -42.25
N SER A 366 5.33 -29.73 -43.39
CA SER A 366 6.21 -29.70 -44.56
C SER A 366 7.48 -28.92 -44.25
N GLU A 367 8.61 -29.35 -44.81
CA GLU A 367 9.92 -28.72 -44.59
C GLU A 367 9.88 -27.22 -44.95
N LYS A 368 9.08 -26.85 -45.96
CA LYS A 368 8.83 -25.47 -46.36
C LYS A 368 8.09 -24.67 -45.27
N LYS A 369 7.12 -25.26 -44.57
CA LYS A 369 6.45 -24.61 -43.42
C LYS A 369 7.41 -24.46 -42.24
N LEU A 370 8.22 -25.48 -41.94
CA LEU A 370 9.18 -25.43 -40.84
C LEU A 370 10.26 -24.35 -41.08
N ARG A 371 10.85 -24.31 -42.28
CA ARG A 371 11.80 -23.25 -42.66
C ARG A 371 11.18 -21.86 -42.59
N ARG A 372 9.90 -21.72 -42.95
CA ARG A 372 9.18 -20.44 -42.86
C ARG A 372 8.95 -20.01 -41.41
N VAL A 373 8.58 -20.93 -40.53
CA VAL A 373 8.42 -20.65 -39.09
C VAL A 373 9.76 -20.32 -38.45
N ALA A 374 10.81 -21.10 -38.73
CA ALA A 374 12.16 -20.84 -38.22
C ALA A 374 12.69 -19.48 -38.69
N SER A 375 12.49 -19.14 -39.98
CA SER A 375 12.84 -17.83 -40.54
C SER A 375 12.06 -16.69 -39.88
N LEU A 376 10.77 -16.89 -39.59
CA LEU A 376 9.94 -15.90 -38.91
C LEU A 376 10.40 -15.69 -37.45
N VAL A 377 10.70 -16.76 -36.73
CA VAL A 377 11.20 -16.67 -35.35
C VAL A 377 12.55 -15.97 -35.32
N ALA A 378 13.47 -16.34 -36.23
CA ALA A 378 14.79 -15.72 -36.34
C ALA A 378 14.69 -14.24 -36.71
N SER A 379 13.83 -13.87 -37.67
CA SER A 379 13.65 -12.46 -38.05
C SER A 379 13.03 -11.63 -36.93
N THR A 380 12.05 -12.19 -36.22
CA THR A 380 11.40 -11.53 -35.08
C THR A 380 12.38 -11.34 -33.92
N TRP A 381 13.20 -12.35 -33.63
CA TRP A 381 14.24 -12.27 -32.61
C TRP A 381 15.29 -11.22 -32.97
N ASN A 382 15.80 -11.23 -34.20
CA ASN A 382 16.79 -10.26 -34.66
C ASN A 382 16.24 -8.83 -34.66
N ALA A 383 14.98 -8.64 -35.03
CA ALA A 383 14.31 -7.36 -34.92
C ALA A 383 14.22 -6.89 -33.46
N ALA A 384 13.77 -7.76 -32.55
CA ALA A 384 13.67 -7.44 -31.13
C ALA A 384 15.04 -7.11 -30.49
N VAL A 385 16.08 -7.87 -30.82
CA VAL A 385 17.46 -7.63 -30.36
C VAL A 385 18.00 -6.31 -30.90
N ASN A 386 17.75 -6.00 -32.18
CA ASN A 386 18.16 -4.72 -32.76
C ASN A 386 17.45 -3.55 -32.09
N VAL A 387 16.14 -3.65 -31.81
CA VAL A 387 15.39 -2.63 -31.08
C VAL A 387 15.97 -2.44 -29.67
N LEU A 388 16.22 -3.53 -28.93
CA LEU A 388 16.84 -3.47 -27.60
C LEU A 388 18.23 -2.85 -27.62
N LYS A 389 19.03 -3.13 -28.65
CA LYS A 389 20.37 -2.55 -28.85
C LYS A 389 20.31 -1.07 -29.22
N TYR A 390 19.34 -0.65 -30.05
CA TYR A 390 19.10 0.75 -30.36
C TYR A 390 18.65 1.56 -29.14
N LEU A 391 17.79 0.95 -28.30
CA LEU A 391 17.34 1.52 -27.04
C LEU A 391 18.47 1.68 -26.02
N SER A 392 19.34 0.69 -25.88
CA SER A 392 20.47 0.75 -24.94
C SER A 392 21.54 1.76 -25.35
N MET A 393 21.64 2.08 -26.64
CA MET A 393 22.51 3.15 -27.16
C MET A 393 21.89 4.55 -27.07
N GLY A 394 20.69 4.68 -26.47
CA GLY A 394 20.04 5.97 -26.20
C GLY A 394 19.48 6.69 -27.43
N LYS A 395 19.52 6.07 -28.62
CA LYS A 395 19.21 6.76 -29.89
C LYS A 395 17.73 6.84 -30.24
N ASP A 396 16.83 6.12 -29.55
CA ASP A 396 15.42 6.00 -29.96
C ASP A 396 14.38 5.92 -28.81
N TRP A 397 14.63 6.57 -27.68
CA TRP A 397 13.62 6.65 -26.60
C TRP A 397 12.29 7.27 -27.06
N VAL A 398 12.34 8.16 -28.06
CA VAL A 398 11.17 8.82 -28.64
C VAL A 398 10.43 7.92 -29.66
N LEU A 399 11.12 6.93 -30.25
CA LEU A 399 10.57 6.03 -31.25
C LEU A 399 9.90 4.77 -30.64
N PHE A 400 10.40 4.28 -29.50
CA PHE A 400 9.74 3.19 -28.75
C PHE A 400 8.34 3.56 -28.24
N LEU A 401 8.08 4.86 -28.05
CA LEU A 401 6.75 5.39 -27.75
C LEU A 401 5.89 5.65 -29.02
N LYS A 402 6.51 5.69 -30.21
CA LYS A 402 5.87 6.01 -31.50
C LYS A 402 5.43 4.78 -32.32
N ASP A 403 6.06 3.62 -32.14
CA ASP A 403 5.78 2.39 -32.91
C ASP A 403 4.40 1.73 -32.65
N PHE A 404 3.52 2.36 -31.87
CA PHE A 404 2.10 1.97 -31.75
C PHE A 404 1.15 2.68 -32.76
N GLN A 405 1.68 3.45 -33.71
CA GLN A 405 0.93 3.99 -34.83
C GLN A 405 1.34 3.35 -36.15
N LEU A 406 0.35 2.83 -36.90
CA LEU A 406 0.15 2.96 -38.36
C LEU A 406 -1.05 2.10 -38.83
N PRO A 407 -1.69 2.40 -39.99
CA PRO A 407 -1.50 3.54 -40.88
C PRO A 407 -2.76 4.42 -41.10
N LEU A 408 -2.48 5.71 -41.32
CA LEU A 408 -3.28 6.83 -41.86
C LEU A 408 -4.72 7.03 -41.37
#